data_AF-A0A6A2YA75-F1
#
_entry.id   AF-A0A6A2YA75-F1
#
_cell.length_a   1.000
_cell.length_b   1.000
_cell.length_c   1.000
_cell.angle_alpha   90.00
_cell.angle_beta   90.00
_cell.angle_gamma   90.00
#
_symmetry.space_group_name_H-M   'P 1'
#
loop_
_entity.id
_entity.type
_entity.pdbx_description
1 polymer ?
#
loop_
_entity_poly.entity_id
_entity_poly.type
_entity_poly.pdbx_seq_one_letter_code
_entity_poly.pdbx_strand_id
1 'polypeptide(L)'
;MFDTEDRPAIRSMDYRGPNATAPPPLFRYCGDKETLDIVFPDWSFWGWAEINIKPWDSILEDVKHGNNKIKWIDREPYAYWKGNPFVDVNRQDLLKCNLTDQQDWNARLFIQDWILEGQQGFKQSNVADQCTYRYKIYTEGYAWSVSEKYILACDSVTLMVQPQFYDFFMRSMQPVEHYWPIRNDDKCRSLKFAVDWGNNHKKKAHEIGKAASSFMQEQLKMDYVYDYMYHLLNEYAKLLKFEPIIPEGATSCARR
;
A
#
# COMPACT_ATOMS: atom_id res chain seq x y z
N MET A 1 22.07 1.59 -6.84
CA MET A 1 21.37 2.01 -8.08
C MET A 1 19.89 2.10 -7.77
N PHE A 2 19.18 3.15 -8.20
CA PHE A 2 17.72 3.23 -8.05
C PHE A 2 17.06 2.75 -9.33
N ASP A 3 16.01 1.95 -9.21
CA ASP A 3 15.23 1.48 -10.34
C ASP A 3 13.74 1.68 -10.04
N THR A 4 13.07 2.32 -11.00
CA THR A 4 11.71 2.81 -10.84
C THR A 4 10.65 1.85 -11.36
N GLU A 5 11.03 0.63 -11.78
CA GLU A 5 10.04 -0.41 -12.12
C GLU A 5 9.41 -1.02 -10.86
N ASP A 6 8.18 -1.49 -11.01
CA ASP A 6 7.34 -1.97 -9.91
C ASP A 6 7.80 -3.31 -9.30
N ARG A 7 8.44 -4.21 -10.06
CA ARG A 7 8.79 -5.53 -9.53
C ARG A 7 10.21 -5.54 -8.95
N PRO A 8 10.41 -6.22 -7.80
CA PRO A 8 11.75 -6.49 -7.32
C PRO A 8 12.47 -7.41 -8.30
N ALA A 9 13.79 -7.26 -8.43
CA ALA A 9 14.54 -7.86 -9.53
C ALA A 9 15.69 -8.78 -9.08
N ILE A 10 16.27 -8.56 -7.90
CA ILE A 10 17.49 -9.26 -7.48
C ILE A 10 17.11 -10.57 -6.80
N ARG A 11 16.92 -11.63 -7.58
CA ARG A 11 16.53 -12.95 -7.05
C ARG A 11 17.63 -13.54 -6.17
N SER A 12 17.27 -13.87 -4.93
CA SER A 12 18.19 -14.46 -3.95
C SER A 12 18.80 -15.79 -4.40
N MET A 13 18.09 -16.57 -5.21
CA MET A 13 18.59 -17.86 -5.73
C MET A 13 19.81 -17.72 -6.62
N ASP A 14 19.93 -16.61 -7.37
CA ASP A 14 21.05 -16.38 -8.29
C ASP A 14 22.36 -16.09 -7.56
N TYR A 15 22.27 -15.78 -6.26
CA TYR A 15 23.40 -15.45 -5.39
C TYR A 15 23.60 -16.50 -4.26
N ARG A 16 23.00 -17.69 -4.40
CA ARG A 16 23.21 -18.82 -3.48
C ARG A 16 24.19 -19.82 -4.10
N GLY A 17 25.36 -19.99 -3.50
CA GLY A 17 26.30 -21.05 -3.88
C GLY A 17 27.76 -20.76 -3.52
N PRO A 18 28.65 -21.76 -3.59
CA PRO A 18 30.05 -21.62 -3.22
C PRO A 18 30.84 -20.65 -4.10
N ASN A 19 30.38 -20.39 -5.33
CA ASN A 19 30.99 -19.46 -6.29
C ASN A 19 30.09 -18.26 -6.61
N ALA A 20 29.04 -18.01 -5.81
CA ALA A 20 28.14 -16.90 -6.05
C ALA A 20 28.85 -15.55 -5.81
N THR A 21 28.61 -14.59 -6.68
CA THR A 21 29.04 -13.20 -6.45
C THR A 21 28.15 -12.53 -5.40
N ALA A 22 28.61 -11.41 -4.84
CA ALA A 22 27.74 -10.59 -4.02
C ALA A 22 26.61 -10.00 -4.87
N PRO A 23 25.36 -9.93 -4.36
CA PRO A 23 24.26 -9.34 -5.08
C PRO A 23 24.52 -7.85 -5.37
N PRO A 24 24.13 -7.34 -6.56
CA PRO A 24 24.24 -5.93 -6.85
C PRO A 24 23.22 -5.14 -5.99
N PRO A 25 23.59 -3.96 -5.48
CA PRO A 25 22.70 -3.14 -4.68
C PRO A 25 21.69 -2.39 -5.57
N LEU A 26 20.44 -2.82 -5.51
CA LEU A 26 19.33 -2.22 -6.23
C LEU A 26 18.27 -1.72 -5.25
N PHE A 27 18.01 -0.41 -5.29
CA PHE A 27 16.94 0.22 -4.52
C PHE A 27 15.64 0.13 -5.31
N ARG A 28 14.60 -0.43 -4.68
CA ARG A 28 13.27 -0.63 -5.24
C ARG A 28 12.23 -0.18 -4.25
N TYR A 29 11.01 0.01 -4.73
CA TYR A 29 9.90 0.45 -3.89
C TYR A 29 9.27 -0.67 -3.03
N CYS A 30 9.46 -1.93 -3.43
CA CYS A 30 9.10 -3.09 -2.63
C CYS A 30 10.16 -4.20 -2.75
N GLY A 31 10.09 -5.17 -1.83
CA GLY A 31 10.77 -6.45 -1.93
C GLY A 31 9.82 -7.60 -1.63
N ASP A 32 10.30 -8.83 -1.78
CA ASP A 32 9.60 -10.04 -1.35
C ASP A 32 10.57 -11.01 -0.64
N LYS A 33 10.11 -12.23 -0.33
CA LYS A 33 10.93 -13.25 0.36
C LYS A 33 12.00 -13.88 -0.53
N GLU A 34 11.86 -13.73 -1.84
CA GLU A 34 12.71 -14.38 -2.84
C GLU A 34 13.75 -13.42 -3.43
N THR A 35 13.66 -12.13 -3.10
CA THR A 35 14.48 -11.05 -3.64
C THR A 35 15.36 -10.38 -2.59
N LEU A 36 16.38 -9.65 -3.05
CA LEU A 36 17.42 -8.98 -2.24
C LEU A 36 17.43 -7.46 -2.45
N ASP A 37 16.40 -6.92 -3.11
CA ASP A 37 16.25 -5.50 -3.36
C ASP A 37 16.16 -4.71 -2.04
N ILE A 38 16.77 -3.53 -2.04
CA ILE A 38 16.80 -2.63 -0.88
C ILE A 38 15.56 -1.73 -0.97
N VAL A 39 14.64 -1.91 -0.02
CA VAL A 39 13.36 -1.19 -0.07
C VAL A 39 13.52 0.30 0.25
N PHE A 40 13.00 1.14 -0.64
CA PHE A 40 13.06 2.60 -0.61
C PHE A 40 11.63 3.17 -0.73
N PRO A 41 11.29 4.33 -0.12
CA PRO A 41 9.96 4.92 -0.25
C PRO A 41 9.58 5.20 -1.70
N ASP A 42 8.32 4.91 -2.05
CA ASP A 42 7.81 5.14 -3.40
C ASP A 42 7.65 6.64 -3.75
N TRP A 43 7.57 6.95 -5.04
CA TRP A 43 7.47 8.34 -5.52
C TRP A 43 6.19 9.05 -5.06
N SER A 44 5.12 8.31 -4.77
CA SER A 44 3.82 8.89 -4.47
C SER A 44 3.75 9.55 -3.09
N PHE A 45 4.78 9.39 -2.23
CA PHE A 45 4.93 10.23 -1.03
C PHE A 45 5.01 11.73 -1.38
N TRP A 46 5.58 12.07 -2.53
CA TRP A 46 5.61 13.44 -3.07
C TRP A 46 4.42 13.76 -3.98
N GLY A 47 3.46 12.85 -4.10
CA GLY A 47 2.27 12.96 -4.91
C GLY A 47 2.36 12.23 -6.25
N TRP A 48 1.24 12.16 -6.94
CA TRP A 48 1.10 11.56 -8.26
C TRP A 48 0.18 12.45 -9.09
N ALA A 49 0.78 13.43 -9.76
CA ALA A 49 0.08 14.52 -10.42
C ALA A 49 -0.82 14.02 -11.57
N GLU A 50 -0.37 13.00 -12.29
CA GLU A 50 -1.06 12.38 -13.42
C GLU A 50 -2.45 11.84 -13.06
N ILE A 51 -2.67 11.49 -11.80
CA ILE A 51 -3.96 11.01 -11.28
C ILE A 51 -4.50 11.85 -10.12
N ASN A 52 -4.02 13.09 -9.99
CA ASN A 52 -4.49 14.07 -9.01
C ASN A 52 -4.37 13.61 -7.54
N ILE A 53 -3.31 12.85 -7.21
CA ILE A 53 -2.98 12.51 -5.83
C ILE A 53 -1.99 13.55 -5.30
N LYS A 54 -2.38 14.21 -4.21
CA LYS A 54 -1.55 15.22 -3.53
C LYS A 54 -0.37 14.56 -2.79
N PRO A 55 0.68 15.32 -2.46
CA PRO A 55 1.74 14.86 -1.57
C PRO A 55 1.19 14.32 -0.25
N TRP A 56 1.92 13.40 0.37
CA TRP A 56 1.47 12.62 1.52
C TRP A 56 0.99 13.49 2.69
N ASP A 57 1.73 14.53 3.08
CA ASP A 57 1.32 15.41 4.18
C ASP A 57 -0.03 16.11 3.91
N SER A 58 -0.28 16.46 2.65
CA SER A 58 -1.51 17.15 2.26
C SER A 58 -2.71 16.21 2.23
N ILE A 59 -2.55 15.02 1.63
CA ILE A 59 -3.63 14.05 1.53
C ILE A 59 -3.92 13.36 2.87
N LEU A 60 -2.92 13.23 3.76
CA LEU A 60 -3.12 12.70 5.10
C LEU A 60 -4.05 13.59 5.93
N GLU A 61 -3.90 14.92 5.82
CA GLU A 61 -4.85 15.86 6.41
C GLU A 61 -6.23 15.77 5.76
N ASP A 62 -6.32 15.66 4.42
CA ASP A 62 -7.61 15.46 3.75
C ASP A 62 -8.31 14.17 4.22
N VAL A 63 -7.59 13.06 4.36
CA VAL A 63 -8.11 11.78 4.88
C VAL A 63 -8.57 11.93 6.33
N LYS A 64 -7.83 12.65 7.16
CA LYS A 64 -8.23 12.95 8.55
C LYS A 64 -9.54 13.73 8.61
N HIS A 65 -9.74 14.70 7.72
CA HIS A 65 -11.03 15.39 7.57
C HIS A 65 -12.11 14.44 7.05
N GLY A 66 -11.79 13.60 6.06
CA GLY A 66 -12.66 12.55 5.51
C GLY A 66 -13.17 11.59 6.58
N ASN A 67 -12.30 11.16 7.49
CA ASN A 67 -12.64 10.26 8.59
C ASN A 67 -13.70 10.84 9.53
N ASN A 68 -13.70 12.16 9.71
CA ASN A 68 -14.63 12.87 10.59
C ASN A 68 -15.98 13.19 9.91
N LYS A 69 -16.13 12.99 8.59
CA LYS A 69 -17.40 13.24 7.87
C LYS A 69 -18.52 12.32 8.34
N ILE A 70 -18.20 11.05 8.62
CA ILE A 70 -19.16 10.03 9.06
C ILE A 70 -18.54 9.30 10.26
N LYS A 71 -19.24 9.28 11.39
CA LYS A 71 -18.82 8.51 12.57
C LYS A 71 -18.65 7.05 12.15
N TRP A 72 -17.57 6.40 12.61
CA TRP A 72 -17.25 5.03 12.21
C TRP A 72 -18.44 4.05 12.37
N ILE A 73 -19.23 4.22 13.43
CA ILE A 73 -20.41 3.37 13.70
C ILE A 73 -21.51 3.50 12.64
N ASP A 74 -21.60 4.64 11.97
CA ASP A 74 -22.62 4.95 10.96
C ASP A 74 -22.14 4.66 9.53
N ARG A 75 -20.88 4.23 9.37
CA ARG A 75 -20.33 3.79 8.09
C ARG A 75 -20.97 2.50 7.61
N GLU A 76 -20.97 2.31 6.28
CA GLU A 76 -21.51 1.13 5.62
C GLU A 76 -20.83 -0.15 6.17
N PRO A 77 -21.60 -1.17 6.59
CA PRO A 77 -21.10 -2.33 7.31
C PRO A 77 -20.46 -3.40 6.40
N TYR A 78 -19.97 -3.02 5.23
CA TYR A 78 -19.46 -3.92 4.19
C TYR A 78 -17.97 -3.72 3.95
N ALA A 79 -17.32 -4.75 3.40
CA ALA A 79 -15.99 -4.64 2.83
C ALA A 79 -16.04 -3.93 1.48
N TYR A 80 -15.19 -2.92 1.31
CA TYR A 80 -15.14 -2.11 0.10
C TYR A 80 -13.79 -2.26 -0.61
N TRP A 81 -13.85 -2.35 -1.93
CA TRP A 81 -12.68 -2.23 -2.79
C TRP A 81 -13.06 -1.49 -4.08
N LYS A 82 -12.19 -0.58 -4.53
CA LYS A 82 -12.26 0.04 -5.86
C LYS A 82 -10.87 0.02 -6.47
N GLY A 83 -10.71 -0.60 -7.65
CA GLY A 83 -9.39 -0.72 -8.28
C GLY A 83 -9.44 -1.32 -9.67
N ASN A 84 -8.31 -1.28 -10.37
CA ASN A 84 -8.17 -1.89 -11.70
C ASN A 84 -7.91 -3.40 -11.53
N PRO A 85 -8.82 -4.28 -11.97
CA PRO A 85 -8.64 -5.73 -11.83
C PRO A 85 -7.70 -6.33 -12.88
N PHE A 86 -7.36 -5.61 -13.95
CA PHE A 86 -6.66 -6.17 -15.10
C PHE A 86 -5.13 -6.18 -14.94
N VAL A 87 -4.61 -5.71 -13.81
CA VAL A 87 -3.16 -5.66 -13.53
C VAL A 87 -2.63 -6.89 -12.80
N ASP A 88 -3.51 -7.71 -12.20
CA ASP A 88 -3.13 -8.91 -11.46
C ASP A 88 -4.28 -9.93 -11.36
N VAL A 89 -3.94 -11.20 -11.37
CA VAL A 89 -4.91 -12.31 -11.30
C VAL A 89 -5.65 -12.38 -9.96
N ASN A 90 -5.02 -11.97 -8.84
CA ASN A 90 -5.70 -11.96 -7.54
C ASN A 90 -6.79 -10.90 -7.48
N ARG A 91 -6.65 -9.79 -8.22
CA ARG A 91 -7.70 -8.77 -8.32
C ARG A 91 -8.89 -9.25 -9.15
N GLN A 92 -8.63 -9.96 -10.24
CA GLN A 92 -9.71 -10.59 -11.02
C GLN A 92 -10.45 -11.64 -10.19
N ASP A 93 -9.70 -12.44 -9.42
CA ASP A 93 -10.28 -13.44 -8.52
C ASP A 93 -11.09 -12.79 -7.39
N LEU A 94 -10.61 -11.67 -6.82
CA LEU A 94 -11.33 -10.90 -5.80
C LEU A 94 -12.71 -10.47 -6.28
N LEU A 95 -12.88 -10.10 -7.55
CA LEU A 95 -14.19 -9.68 -8.10
C LEU A 95 -15.28 -10.76 -7.99
N LYS A 96 -14.91 -12.05 -7.89
CA LYS A 96 -15.86 -13.14 -7.67
C LYS A 96 -16.53 -13.06 -6.28
N CYS A 97 -15.96 -12.30 -5.36
CA CYS A 97 -16.54 -12.06 -4.04
C CYS A 97 -17.61 -10.96 -4.04
N ASN A 98 -17.88 -10.30 -5.18
CA ASN A 98 -18.92 -9.28 -5.24
C ASN A 98 -20.32 -9.87 -5.03
N LEU A 99 -21.27 -9.02 -4.67
CA LEU A 99 -22.67 -9.42 -4.49
C LEU A 99 -23.25 -10.02 -5.78
N THR A 100 -23.93 -11.16 -5.66
CA THR A 100 -24.81 -11.74 -6.70
C THR A 100 -26.18 -12.03 -6.11
N ASP A 101 -27.16 -12.36 -6.95
CA ASP A 101 -28.51 -12.73 -6.50
C ASP A 101 -28.53 -13.99 -5.61
N GLN A 102 -27.50 -14.83 -5.71
CA GLN A 102 -27.40 -16.10 -4.98
C GLN A 102 -26.50 -16.02 -3.75
N GLN A 103 -25.56 -15.07 -3.69
CA GLN A 103 -24.53 -15.04 -2.66
C GLN A 103 -24.08 -13.61 -2.34
N ASP A 104 -24.11 -13.26 -1.05
CA ASP A 104 -23.48 -12.05 -0.52
C ASP A 104 -22.31 -12.43 0.40
N TRP A 105 -21.11 -11.98 0.06
CA TRP A 105 -19.90 -12.10 0.88
C TRP A 105 -19.68 -10.91 1.82
N ASN A 106 -20.64 -10.00 1.90
CA ASN A 106 -20.55 -8.68 2.52
C ASN A 106 -19.45 -7.80 1.88
N ALA A 107 -19.17 -8.00 0.59
CA ALA A 107 -18.20 -7.21 -0.15
C ALA A 107 -18.89 -6.39 -1.25
N ARG A 108 -18.40 -5.16 -1.46
CA ARG A 108 -18.85 -4.20 -2.48
C ARG A 108 -17.62 -3.81 -3.28
N LEU A 109 -17.48 -4.43 -4.45
CA LEU A 109 -16.29 -4.33 -5.29
C LEU A 109 -16.61 -3.54 -6.55
N PHE A 110 -15.77 -2.56 -6.86
CA PHE A 110 -15.97 -1.63 -7.97
C PHE A 110 -14.74 -1.58 -8.86
N ILE A 111 -14.95 -1.52 -10.17
CA ILE A 111 -13.87 -1.38 -11.14
C ILE A 111 -13.48 0.09 -11.26
N GLN A 112 -12.18 0.36 -11.11
CA GLN A 112 -11.58 1.67 -11.36
C GLN A 112 -11.12 1.74 -12.83
N ASP A 113 -11.81 2.54 -13.63
CA ASP A 113 -11.40 2.87 -15.00
C ASP A 113 -10.63 4.19 -15.01
N TRP A 114 -9.30 4.10 -15.11
CA TRP A 114 -8.42 5.27 -15.09
C TRP A 114 -8.56 6.16 -16.33
N ILE A 115 -8.97 5.59 -17.48
CA ILE A 115 -9.18 6.37 -18.70
C ILE A 115 -10.41 7.26 -18.53
N LEU A 116 -11.52 6.67 -18.08
CA LEU A 116 -12.75 7.41 -17.83
C LEU A 116 -12.57 8.46 -16.72
N GLU A 117 -11.85 8.12 -15.66
CA GLU A 117 -11.60 9.03 -14.55
C GLU A 117 -10.71 10.20 -14.97
N GLY A 118 -9.71 9.96 -15.82
CA GLY A 118 -8.92 11.03 -16.44
C GLY A 118 -9.80 12.01 -17.23
N GLN A 119 -10.76 11.51 -18.00
CA GLN A 119 -11.71 12.35 -18.75
C GLN A 119 -12.66 13.16 -17.84
N GLN A 120 -12.95 12.64 -16.64
CA GLN A 120 -13.85 13.27 -15.67
C GLN A 120 -13.12 14.12 -14.60
N GLY A 121 -11.79 14.20 -14.66
CA GLY A 121 -10.96 14.93 -13.71
C GLY A 121 -10.87 14.26 -12.33
N PHE A 122 -10.89 12.93 -12.28
CA PHE A 122 -10.71 12.09 -11.09
C PHE A 122 -11.69 12.35 -9.94
N LYS A 123 -12.87 12.93 -10.24
CA LYS A 123 -13.87 13.34 -9.23
C LYS A 123 -14.36 12.19 -8.36
N GLN A 124 -14.34 10.96 -8.87
CA GLN A 124 -14.82 9.77 -8.16
C GLN A 124 -13.66 8.93 -7.57
N SER A 125 -12.44 9.46 -7.63
CA SER A 125 -11.21 8.77 -7.21
C SER A 125 -10.49 9.43 -6.05
N ASN A 126 -11.03 10.53 -5.50
CA ASN A 126 -10.45 11.17 -4.33
C ASN A 126 -10.46 10.21 -3.14
N VAL A 127 -9.26 9.84 -2.66
CA VAL A 127 -9.12 8.81 -1.63
C VAL A 127 -9.70 9.25 -0.29
N ALA A 128 -9.62 10.54 0.03
CA ALA A 128 -10.18 11.11 1.26
C ALA A 128 -11.71 10.98 1.37
N ASP A 129 -12.41 10.87 0.23
CA ASP A 129 -13.87 10.71 0.19
C ASP A 129 -14.30 9.24 0.28
N GLN A 130 -13.37 8.30 0.29
CA GLN A 130 -13.66 6.86 0.26
C GLN A 130 -13.62 6.19 1.65
N CYS A 131 -13.51 6.96 2.72
CA CYS A 131 -13.52 6.47 4.11
C CYS A 131 -14.96 6.30 4.66
N THR A 132 -15.87 5.77 3.84
CA THR A 132 -17.32 5.68 4.12
C THR A 132 -17.78 4.27 4.51
N TYR A 133 -16.91 3.27 4.39
CA TYR A 133 -17.16 1.87 4.74
C TYR A 133 -16.38 1.48 6.00
N ARG A 134 -16.91 0.57 6.81
CA ARG A 134 -16.22 0.08 8.02
C ARG A 134 -14.97 -0.73 7.68
N TYR A 135 -14.94 -1.38 6.52
CA TYR A 135 -13.84 -2.25 6.11
C TYR A 135 -13.34 -1.90 4.70
N LYS A 136 -12.02 -1.81 4.52
CA LYS A 136 -11.37 -1.53 3.23
C LYS A 136 -10.48 -2.71 2.87
N ILE A 137 -10.60 -3.23 1.66
CA ILE A 137 -9.80 -4.37 1.22
C ILE A 137 -8.49 -3.85 0.62
N TYR A 138 -7.37 -4.39 1.08
CA TYR A 138 -6.08 -4.28 0.39
C TYR A 138 -5.83 -5.53 -0.44
N THR A 139 -5.42 -5.35 -1.68
CA THR A 139 -4.90 -6.41 -2.53
C THR A 139 -3.85 -5.83 -3.47
N GLU A 140 -2.79 -6.59 -3.68
CA GLU A 140 -1.68 -6.22 -4.54
C GLU A 140 -2.12 -6.02 -5.99
N GLY A 141 -1.34 -5.24 -6.73
CA GLY A 141 -1.50 -5.02 -8.15
C GLY A 141 -0.42 -5.79 -8.91
N TYR A 142 0.22 -5.12 -9.87
CA TYR A 142 1.35 -5.70 -10.60
C TYR A 142 2.52 -6.08 -9.67
N ALA A 143 2.69 -5.31 -8.59
CA ALA A 143 3.53 -5.57 -7.41
C ALA A 143 2.78 -5.09 -6.14
N TRP A 144 3.47 -4.48 -5.16
CA TRP A 144 2.80 -3.77 -4.05
C TRP A 144 1.85 -2.69 -4.60
N SER A 145 0.79 -2.35 -3.86
CA SER A 145 -0.19 -1.36 -4.32
C SER A 145 -0.07 -0.08 -3.52
N VAL A 146 0.20 1.03 -4.21
CA VAL A 146 0.31 2.39 -3.64
C VAL A 146 -0.91 2.78 -2.79
N SER A 147 -2.08 2.17 -3.05
CA SER A 147 -3.31 2.36 -2.27
C SER A 147 -3.17 2.08 -0.76
N GLU A 148 -2.20 1.24 -0.36
CA GLU A 148 -2.03 0.71 1.00
C GLU A 148 -2.05 1.80 2.09
N LYS A 149 -1.12 2.77 2.02
CA LYS A 149 -1.00 3.83 3.02
C LYS A 149 -2.28 4.66 3.15
N TYR A 150 -3.00 4.89 2.05
CA TYR A 150 -4.22 5.70 2.07
C TYR A 150 -5.40 4.95 2.69
N ILE A 151 -5.56 3.66 2.41
CA ILE A 151 -6.66 2.87 3.01
C ILE A 151 -6.42 2.64 4.51
N LEU A 152 -5.17 2.46 4.92
CA LEU A 152 -4.80 2.33 6.33
C LEU A 152 -5.06 3.63 7.11
N ALA A 153 -5.01 4.78 6.45
CA ALA A 153 -5.30 6.08 7.06
C ALA A 153 -6.80 6.34 7.30
N CYS A 154 -7.74 5.50 6.80
CA CYS A 154 -9.18 5.79 6.79
C CYS A 154 -9.96 5.52 8.11
N ASP A 155 -9.34 5.19 9.25
CA ASP A 155 -10.01 4.67 10.47
C ASP A 155 -10.85 3.37 10.22
N SER A 156 -10.94 2.90 8.98
CA SER A 156 -11.60 1.66 8.58
C SER A 156 -10.67 0.48 8.88
N VAL A 157 -11.25 -0.68 9.16
CA VAL A 157 -10.45 -1.91 9.28
C VAL A 157 -9.91 -2.27 7.90
N THR A 158 -8.59 -2.30 7.77
CA THR A 158 -7.96 -2.77 6.54
C THR A 158 -7.97 -4.30 6.53
N LEU A 159 -8.71 -4.89 5.60
CA LEU A 159 -8.73 -6.32 5.32
C LEU A 159 -7.61 -6.62 4.32
N MET A 160 -6.47 -7.07 4.82
CA MET A 160 -5.25 -7.23 4.05
C MET A 160 -5.18 -8.63 3.44
N VAL A 161 -5.47 -8.76 2.15
CA VAL A 161 -5.21 -10.00 1.40
C VAL A 161 -3.72 -10.27 1.48
N GLN A 162 -3.35 -11.46 1.97
CA GLN A 162 -1.99 -11.86 2.29
C GLN A 162 -1.00 -11.38 1.22
N PRO A 163 -0.18 -10.35 1.52
CA PRO A 163 0.69 -9.75 0.52
C PRO A 163 1.90 -10.65 0.25
N GLN A 164 2.37 -10.63 -0.99
CA GLN A 164 3.63 -11.24 -1.42
C GLN A 164 4.79 -10.25 -1.27
N PHE A 165 4.52 -8.99 -1.58
CA PHE A 165 5.46 -7.88 -1.52
C PHE A 165 5.35 -7.16 -0.18
N TYR A 166 6.43 -6.49 0.22
CA TYR A 166 6.43 -5.56 1.34
C TYR A 166 7.12 -4.25 0.96
N ASP A 167 6.60 -3.16 1.49
CA ASP A 167 7.27 -1.85 1.48
C ASP A 167 8.06 -1.62 2.78
N PHE A 168 8.61 -0.41 2.94
CA PHE A 168 9.50 -0.08 4.03
C PHE A 168 8.80 0.05 5.40
N PHE A 169 7.50 0.36 5.45
CA PHE A 169 6.79 0.56 6.71
C PHE A 169 5.95 -0.65 7.13
N MET A 170 5.60 -1.54 6.20
CA MET A 170 4.76 -2.71 6.47
C MET A 170 5.29 -3.61 7.59
N ARG A 171 6.61 -3.72 7.76
CA ARG A 171 7.21 -4.54 8.83
C ARG A 171 6.90 -4.04 10.25
N SER A 172 6.53 -2.78 10.40
CA SER A 172 6.14 -2.19 11.67
C SER A 172 4.67 -2.43 12.01
N MET A 173 3.88 -2.91 11.04
CA MET A 173 2.46 -3.24 11.25
C MET A 173 2.29 -4.68 11.73
N GLN A 174 1.29 -4.88 12.58
CA GLN A 174 0.98 -6.17 13.19
C GLN A 174 -0.44 -6.64 12.84
N PRO A 175 -0.63 -7.92 12.51
CA PRO A 175 -1.96 -8.48 12.23
C PRO A 175 -2.83 -8.45 13.49
N VAL A 176 -4.11 -8.13 13.31
CA VAL A 176 -5.15 -7.96 14.35
C VAL A 176 -4.90 -6.79 15.30
N GLU A 177 -3.84 -6.01 15.08
CA GLU A 177 -3.60 -4.72 15.73
C GLU A 177 -3.79 -3.58 14.74
N HIS A 178 -3.15 -3.65 13.57
CA HIS A 178 -3.18 -2.61 12.54
C HIS A 178 -4.03 -3.00 11.31
N TYR A 179 -4.23 -4.30 11.08
CA TYR A 179 -5.02 -4.79 9.94
C TYR A 179 -5.58 -6.17 10.23
N TRP A 180 -6.57 -6.61 9.46
CA TRP A 180 -7.10 -7.98 9.54
C TRP A 180 -6.57 -8.83 8.38
N PRO A 181 -5.84 -9.93 8.63
CA PRO A 181 -5.30 -10.76 7.57
C PRO A 181 -6.40 -11.53 6.83
N ILE A 182 -6.32 -11.56 5.50
CA ILE A 182 -7.23 -12.28 4.61
C ILE A 182 -6.45 -13.32 3.82
N ARG A 183 -6.97 -14.54 3.80
CA ARG A 183 -6.37 -15.64 3.04
C ARG A 183 -6.45 -15.39 1.54
N ASN A 184 -5.34 -15.55 0.82
CA ASN A 184 -5.32 -15.41 -0.63
C ASN A 184 -6.00 -16.57 -1.35
N ASP A 185 -6.03 -17.77 -0.76
CA ASP A 185 -6.58 -19.00 -1.37
C ASP A 185 -8.09 -19.21 -1.08
N ASP A 186 -8.67 -18.50 -0.11
CA ASP A 186 -10.09 -18.56 0.25
C ASP A 186 -10.63 -17.15 0.60
N LYS A 187 -10.36 -16.18 -0.29
CA LYS A 187 -10.59 -14.75 -0.05
C LYS A 187 -12.02 -14.45 0.34
N CYS A 188 -13.01 -14.93 -0.42
CA CYS A 188 -14.40 -14.51 -0.23
C CYS A 188 -14.96 -14.96 1.14
N ARG A 189 -14.68 -16.20 1.55
CA ARG A 189 -15.08 -16.69 2.89
C ARG A 189 -14.31 -15.98 4.00
N SER A 190 -13.01 -15.76 3.79
CA SER A 190 -12.16 -15.04 4.75
C SER A 190 -12.64 -13.58 4.95
N LEU A 191 -13.03 -12.90 3.88
CA LEU A 191 -13.62 -11.56 3.91
C LEU A 191 -14.95 -11.57 4.66
N LYS A 192 -15.86 -12.48 4.27
CA LYS A 192 -17.16 -12.60 4.93
C LYS A 192 -17.03 -12.83 6.43
N PHE A 193 -16.14 -13.75 6.83
CA PHE A 193 -15.85 -14.01 8.24
C PHE A 193 -15.37 -12.75 8.97
N ALA A 194 -14.40 -12.03 8.41
CA ALA A 194 -13.86 -10.81 9.01
C ALA A 194 -14.93 -9.73 9.19
N VAL A 195 -15.78 -9.53 8.17
CA VAL A 195 -16.87 -8.54 8.20
C VAL A 195 -17.96 -8.94 9.20
N ASP A 196 -18.40 -10.20 9.19
CA ASP A 196 -19.40 -10.71 10.13
C ASP A 196 -18.89 -10.61 11.58
N TRP A 197 -17.62 -10.97 11.82
CA TRP A 197 -16.99 -10.81 13.13
C TRP A 197 -16.92 -9.35 13.55
N GLY A 198 -16.44 -8.46 12.69
CA GLY A 198 -16.27 -7.04 13.01
C GLY A 198 -17.58 -6.33 13.29
N ASN A 199 -18.65 -6.70 12.57
CA ASN A 199 -19.98 -6.12 12.77
C ASN A 199 -20.61 -6.57 14.09
N ASN A 200 -20.23 -7.75 14.59
CA ASN A 200 -20.61 -8.23 15.92
C ASN A 200 -19.67 -7.74 17.04
N HIS A 201 -18.45 -7.28 16.70
CA HIS A 201 -17.42 -6.79 17.64
C HIS A 201 -17.00 -5.36 17.32
N LYS A 202 -17.99 -4.48 17.09
CA LYS A 202 -17.80 -3.12 16.57
C LYS A 202 -16.72 -2.31 17.28
N LYS A 203 -16.64 -2.39 18.61
CA LYS A 203 -15.61 -1.69 19.39
C LYS A 203 -14.20 -2.16 19.03
N LYS A 204 -13.97 -3.47 19.04
CA LYS A 204 -12.67 -4.07 18.68
C LYS A 204 -12.31 -3.81 17.22
N ALA A 205 -13.28 -3.93 16.32
CA ALA A 205 -13.07 -3.61 14.91
C ALA A 205 -12.64 -2.14 14.73
N HIS A 206 -13.33 -1.19 15.38
CA HIS A 206 -12.94 0.20 15.33
C HIS A 206 -11.54 0.45 15.93
N GLU A 207 -11.17 -0.23 17.03
CA GLU A 207 -9.83 -0.14 17.63
C GLU A 207 -8.73 -0.54 16.63
N ILE A 208 -8.92 -1.61 15.85
CA ILE A 208 -7.96 -2.04 14.81
C ILE A 208 -7.81 -0.98 13.73
N GLY A 209 -8.93 -0.50 13.18
CA GLY A 209 -8.91 0.55 12.15
C GLY A 209 -8.29 1.85 12.65
N LYS A 210 -8.52 2.18 13.93
CA LYS A 210 -7.97 3.37 14.56
C LYS A 210 -6.48 3.27 14.86
N ALA A 211 -6.00 2.09 15.28
CA ALA A 211 -4.57 1.84 15.47
C ALA A 211 -3.82 1.99 14.14
N ALA A 212 -4.37 1.45 13.05
CA ALA A 212 -3.83 1.58 11.70
C ALA A 212 -3.66 3.05 11.28
N SER A 213 -4.73 3.83 11.39
CA SER A 213 -4.71 5.23 10.96
C SER A 213 -3.88 6.12 11.87
N SER A 214 -3.81 5.81 13.17
CA SER A 214 -2.93 6.51 14.12
C SER A 214 -1.47 6.23 13.76
N PHE A 215 -1.11 4.97 13.42
CA PHE A 215 0.21 4.66 12.89
C PHE A 215 0.51 5.48 11.62
N MET A 216 -0.40 5.51 10.64
CA MET A 216 -0.18 6.30 9.41
C MET A 216 0.01 7.80 9.70
N GLN A 217 -0.75 8.34 10.65
CA GLN A 217 -0.68 9.76 11.02
C GLN A 217 0.56 10.12 11.86
N GLU A 218 1.02 9.19 12.69
CA GLU A 218 2.04 9.47 13.69
C GLU A 218 3.42 8.95 13.30
N GLN A 219 3.49 7.76 12.71
CA GLN A 219 4.72 7.02 12.43
C GLN A 219 5.14 7.05 10.95
N LEU A 220 4.24 7.45 10.05
CA LEU A 220 4.52 7.56 8.61
C LEU A 220 4.53 9.02 8.12
N LYS A 221 4.93 9.99 8.95
CA LYS A 221 5.05 11.40 8.54
C LYS A 221 6.20 11.59 7.55
N MET A 222 6.15 12.63 6.71
CA MET A 222 7.25 12.91 5.78
C MET A 222 8.61 13.09 6.49
N ASP A 223 8.65 13.65 7.70
CA ASP A 223 9.87 13.71 8.50
C ASP A 223 10.51 12.33 8.71
N TYR A 224 9.72 11.31 9.02
CA TYR A 224 10.20 9.94 9.20
C TYR A 224 10.48 9.21 7.88
N VAL A 225 9.78 9.58 6.80
CA VAL A 225 10.10 9.08 5.46
C VAL A 225 11.49 9.59 5.05
N TYR A 226 11.77 10.88 5.24
CA TYR A 226 13.08 11.46 4.98
C TYR A 226 14.15 10.91 5.92
N ASP A 227 13.84 10.70 7.20
CA ASP A 227 14.75 10.08 8.17
C ASP A 227 15.13 8.66 7.73
N TYR A 228 14.15 7.84 7.32
CA TYR A 228 14.40 6.51 6.75
C TYR A 228 15.31 6.58 5.52
N MET A 229 15.04 7.48 4.57
CA MET A 229 15.88 7.65 3.38
C MET A 229 17.30 8.05 3.75
N TYR A 230 17.46 9.01 4.67
CA TYR A 230 18.76 9.48 5.14
C TYR A 230 19.56 8.36 5.80
N HIS A 231 18.96 7.64 6.74
CA HIS A 231 19.60 6.52 7.42
C HIS A 231 19.97 5.40 6.44
N LEU A 232 19.04 5.02 5.57
CA LEU A 232 19.27 3.96 4.58
C LEU A 232 20.45 4.29 3.65
N LEU A 233 20.52 5.51 3.13
CA LEU A 233 21.58 5.93 2.22
C LEU A 233 22.93 6.08 2.94
N ASN A 234 22.93 6.59 4.18
CA ASN A 234 24.17 6.70 4.97
C ASN A 234 24.73 5.33 5.37
N GLU A 235 23.88 4.39 5.82
CA GLU A 235 24.35 3.04 6.14
C GLU A 235 24.85 2.32 4.89
N TYR A 236 24.16 2.48 3.75
CA TYR A 236 24.64 1.95 2.49
C TYR A 236 25.97 2.55 2.05
N ALA A 237 26.18 3.86 2.21
CA ALA A 237 27.42 4.55 1.83
C ALA A 237 28.65 3.99 2.57
N LYS A 238 28.50 3.54 3.82
CA LYS A 238 29.57 2.89 4.60
C LYS A 238 30.03 1.56 4.00
N LEU A 239 29.22 0.94 3.14
CA LEU A 239 29.54 -0.34 2.49
C LEU A 239 30.36 -0.16 1.20
N LEU A 240 30.50 1.08 0.70
CA LEU A 240 31.25 1.36 -0.51
C LEU A 240 32.74 1.09 -0.29
N LYS A 241 33.34 0.37 -1.25
CA LYS A 241 34.78 0.04 -1.27
C LYS A 241 35.57 0.90 -2.25
N PHE A 242 34.99 2.00 -2.69
CA PHE A 242 35.56 2.92 -3.68
C PHE A 242 35.14 4.35 -3.35
N GLU A 243 35.91 5.32 -3.84
CA GLU A 243 35.55 6.73 -3.78
C GLU A 243 34.68 7.10 -4.99
N PRO A 244 33.44 7.59 -4.81
CA PRO A 244 32.57 7.96 -5.92
C PRO A 244 33.13 9.13 -6.72
N ILE A 245 33.15 8.98 -8.05
CA ILE A 245 33.49 10.04 -9.00
C ILE A 245 32.26 10.42 -9.84
N ILE A 246 32.17 11.68 -10.28
CA ILE A 246 31.10 12.14 -11.17
C ILE A 246 31.34 11.50 -12.56
N PRO A 247 30.41 10.67 -13.07
CA PRO A 247 30.58 10.06 -14.38
C PRO A 247 30.40 11.07 -15.51
N GLU A 248 31.08 10.84 -16.62
CA GLU A 248 30.91 11.64 -17.84
C GLU A 248 29.45 11.60 -18.31
N GLY A 249 28.89 12.77 -18.66
CA GLY A 249 27.48 12.90 -19.06
C GLY A 249 26.47 13.05 -17.91
N ALA A 250 26.91 13.02 -16.64
CA ALA A 250 26.03 13.31 -15.51
C ALA A 250 25.47 14.74 -15.57
N THR A 251 24.18 14.89 -15.27
CA THR A 251 23.49 16.19 -15.21
C THR A 251 23.03 16.48 -13.78
N SER A 252 23.08 17.75 -13.36
CA SER A 252 22.57 18.17 -12.05
C SER A 252 21.04 18.12 -12.01
N CYS A 253 20.47 17.33 -11.09
CA CYS A 253 19.03 17.26 -10.85
C CYS A 253 18.51 18.37 -9.92
N ALA A 254 19.41 19.13 -9.28
CA ALA A 254 19.06 20.28 -8.45
C ALA A 254 19.36 21.60 -9.18
N ARG A 255 18.46 22.58 -9.07
CA ARG A 255 18.81 23.99 -9.26
C ARG A 255 19.51 24.46 -7.98
N ARG A 256 20.72 25.02 -8.12
CA ARG A 256 21.41 25.67 -7.01
C ARG A 256 20.63 26.88 -6.51
#